data_AF-A0A3A6DQI0-F1
#
_entry.id   AF-A0A3A6DQI0-F1
#
_cell.length_a   1.000
_cell.length_b   1.000
_cell.length_c   1.000
_cell.angle_alpha   90.00
_cell.angle_beta   90.00
_cell.angle_gamma   90.00
#
_symmetry.space_group_name_H-M   'P 1'
#
loop_
_entity.id
_entity.type
_entity.pdbx_description
1 polymer ?
#
loop_
_entity_poly.entity_id
_entity_poly.type
_entity_poly.pdbx_seq_one_letter_code
_entity_poly.pdbx_strand_id
1 'polypeptide(L)'
;MENTIQTYMQSINRKQGYMCVDKNKSCVAFSYDPITVEGYETIRVSCSEEIDGDRIQGYSINQENLLIWSDEKWKQYVQDVVEPNLIRERREEECFAIINRGDAWYRLNVNTVQREEDLRRWYQAWLEAPLTRCIPEKPVWII
;
A
#
# COMPACT_ATOMS: atom_id res chain seq x y z
N MET A 1 -9.12 -15.64 28.64
CA MET A 1 -9.34 -14.91 27.38
C MET A 1 -8.55 -15.53 26.23
N GLU A 2 -7.25 -15.80 26.40
CA GLU A 2 -6.42 -16.45 25.36
C GLU A 2 -6.96 -17.81 24.88
N ASN A 3 -7.37 -18.70 25.79
CA ASN A 3 -7.96 -20.00 25.39
C ASN A 3 -9.22 -19.85 24.54
N THR A 4 -10.05 -18.84 24.79
CA THR A 4 -11.29 -18.60 24.04
C THR A 4 -11.01 -18.09 22.63
N ILE A 5 -10.03 -17.19 22.48
CA ILE A 5 -9.60 -16.68 21.16
C ILE A 5 -8.95 -17.81 20.35
N GLN A 6 -8.13 -18.65 20.98
CA GLN A 6 -7.46 -19.74 20.29
C GLN A 6 -8.44 -20.82 19.81
N THR A 7 -9.43 -21.18 20.63
CA THR A 7 -10.51 -22.09 20.23
C THR A 7 -11.35 -21.50 19.08
N TYR A 8 -11.64 -20.20 19.14
CA TYR A 8 -12.35 -19.52 18.05
C TYR A 8 -11.56 -19.60 16.74
N MET A 9 -10.29 -19.21 16.74
CA MET A 9 -9.42 -19.22 15.54
C MET A 9 -9.27 -20.61 14.91
N GLN A 10 -9.31 -21.68 15.70
CA GLN A 10 -9.29 -23.07 15.22
C GLN A 10 -10.63 -23.51 14.60
N SER A 11 -11.74 -22.86 14.97
CA SER A 11 -13.08 -23.16 14.45
C SER A 11 -13.40 -22.44 13.14
N ILE A 12 -12.62 -21.43 12.76
CA ILE A 12 -12.84 -20.63 11.56
C ILE A 12 -12.65 -21.51 10.32
N ASN A 13 -13.69 -21.54 9.47
CA ASN A 13 -13.54 -22.07 8.12
C ASN A 13 -12.80 -21.04 7.25
N ARG A 14 -11.49 -21.21 7.12
CA ARG A 14 -10.59 -20.29 6.38
C ARG A 14 -10.87 -20.19 4.87
N LYS A 15 -11.77 -21.01 4.35
CA LYS A 15 -12.21 -20.99 2.95
C LYS A 15 -13.46 -20.14 2.72
N GLN A 16 -14.02 -19.53 3.75
CA GLN A 16 -15.23 -18.71 3.67
C GLN A 16 -15.05 -17.45 4.49
N GLY A 17 -15.72 -16.36 4.08
CA GLY A 17 -15.72 -15.12 4.84
C GLY A 17 -16.62 -14.07 4.20
N TYR A 18 -16.42 -12.83 4.60
CA TYR A 18 -17.15 -11.67 4.16
C TYR A 18 -16.20 -10.71 3.46
N MET A 19 -16.52 -10.35 2.23
CA MET A 19 -15.77 -9.43 1.40
C MET A 19 -16.59 -8.17 1.19
N CYS A 20 -16.03 -7.01 1.51
CA CYS A 20 -16.53 -5.74 1.03
C CYS A 20 -16.00 -5.48 -0.38
N VAL A 21 -16.90 -5.11 -1.28
CA VAL A 21 -16.58 -4.86 -2.69
C VAL A 21 -17.07 -3.50 -3.15
N ASP A 22 -16.35 -2.92 -4.10
CA ASP A 22 -16.78 -1.69 -4.78
C ASP A 22 -17.85 -1.96 -5.85
N LYS A 23 -18.33 -0.89 -6.48
CA LYS A 23 -19.31 -0.95 -7.58
C LYS A 23 -18.89 -1.81 -8.77
N ASN A 24 -17.60 -2.09 -8.93
CA ASN A 24 -17.03 -2.92 -9.99
C ASN A 24 -16.71 -4.35 -9.50
N LYS A 25 -17.14 -4.72 -8.29
CA LYS A 25 -16.84 -6.00 -7.62
C LYS A 25 -15.34 -6.20 -7.33
N SER A 26 -14.57 -5.14 -7.21
CA SER A 26 -13.18 -5.20 -6.72
C SER A 26 -13.17 -5.41 -5.22
N CYS A 27 -12.28 -6.28 -4.72
CA CYS A 27 -12.11 -6.55 -3.29
C CYS A 27 -11.53 -5.32 -2.55
N VAL A 28 -12.15 -4.94 -1.43
CA VAL A 28 -11.79 -3.75 -0.65
C VAL A 28 -11.36 -4.10 0.76
N ALA A 29 -12.12 -4.96 1.44
CA ALA A 29 -11.80 -5.43 2.78
C ALA A 29 -12.33 -6.84 2.98
N PHE A 30 -11.65 -7.63 3.82
CA PHE A 30 -12.02 -9.00 4.12
C PHE A 30 -12.05 -9.25 5.62
N SER A 31 -12.95 -10.13 6.05
CA SER A 31 -13.00 -10.66 7.41
C SER A 31 -13.65 -12.04 7.41
N TYR A 32 -13.25 -12.88 8.36
CA TYR A 32 -13.93 -14.15 8.63
C TYR A 32 -15.29 -13.95 9.31
N ASP A 33 -15.47 -12.82 9.99
CA ASP A 33 -16.72 -12.37 10.59
C ASP A 33 -17.44 -11.35 9.70
N PRO A 34 -18.78 -11.19 9.82
CA PRO A 34 -19.50 -10.14 9.12
C PRO A 34 -18.87 -8.77 9.35
N ILE A 35 -18.59 -8.06 8.26
CA ILE A 35 -18.06 -6.70 8.28
C ILE A 35 -18.96 -5.78 7.47
N THR A 36 -18.87 -4.49 7.73
CA THR A 36 -19.51 -3.47 6.92
C THR A 36 -18.56 -2.30 6.80
N VAL A 37 -18.34 -1.84 5.57
CA VAL A 37 -17.54 -0.66 5.28
C VAL A 37 -18.44 0.31 4.54
N GLU A 38 -18.51 1.54 5.02
CA GLU A 38 -19.37 2.58 4.45
C GLU A 38 -19.08 2.77 2.96
N GLY A 39 -20.12 2.76 2.14
CA GLY A 39 -20.02 2.92 0.68
C GLY A 39 -19.67 1.64 -0.10
N TYR A 40 -19.52 0.49 0.56
CA TYR A 40 -19.20 -0.79 -0.08
C TYR A 40 -20.26 -1.84 0.18
N GLU A 41 -20.44 -2.75 -0.79
CA GLU A 41 -21.34 -3.89 -0.65
C GLU A 41 -20.61 -5.04 0.05
N THR A 42 -21.21 -5.61 1.08
CA THR A 42 -20.65 -6.81 1.73
C THR A 42 -21.31 -8.06 1.16
N ILE A 43 -20.49 -8.98 0.66
CA ILE A 43 -20.93 -10.28 0.16
C ILE A 43 -20.22 -11.41 0.88
N ARG A 44 -20.94 -12.52 1.09
CA ARG A 44 -20.34 -13.76 1.59
C ARG A 44 -19.63 -14.45 0.45
N VAL A 45 -18.35 -14.77 0.65
CA VAL A 45 -17.49 -15.38 -0.36
C VAL A 45 -16.97 -16.74 0.09
N SER A 46 -16.60 -17.55 -0.88
CA SER A 46 -15.93 -18.84 -0.67
C SER A 46 -14.69 -18.94 -1.56
N CYS A 47 -13.75 -19.82 -1.22
CA CYS A 47 -12.60 -20.15 -2.06
C CYS A 47 -12.33 -21.66 -2.03
N SER A 48 -11.69 -22.19 -3.06
CA SER A 48 -11.25 -23.59 -3.08
C SER A 48 -10.14 -23.86 -2.05
N GLU A 49 -9.32 -22.85 -1.76
CA GLU A 49 -8.22 -22.87 -0.80
C GLU A 49 -8.46 -21.90 0.36
N GLU A 50 -7.51 -21.83 1.31
CA GLU A 50 -7.56 -20.82 2.36
C GLU A 50 -7.47 -19.42 1.73
N ILE A 51 -8.30 -18.50 2.23
CA ILE A 51 -8.34 -17.12 1.74
C ILE A 51 -7.15 -16.36 2.33
N ASP A 52 -6.35 -15.76 1.46
CA ASP A 52 -5.32 -14.83 1.86
C ASP A 52 -5.91 -13.42 2.04
N GLY A 53 -6.23 -13.09 3.29
CA GLY A 53 -6.82 -11.81 3.67
C GLY A 53 -5.90 -10.60 3.46
N ASP A 54 -4.59 -10.81 3.32
CA ASP A 54 -3.62 -9.74 3.11
C ASP A 54 -3.43 -9.43 1.61
N ARG A 55 -3.85 -10.34 0.73
CA ARG A 55 -3.70 -10.24 -0.73
C ARG A 55 -5.03 -10.24 -1.46
N ILE A 56 -6.06 -9.66 -0.85
CA ILE A 56 -7.44 -9.72 -1.37
C ILE A 56 -7.60 -9.13 -2.78
N GLN A 57 -6.74 -8.19 -3.16
CA GLN A 57 -6.75 -7.57 -4.49
C GLN A 57 -6.28 -8.51 -5.61
N GLY A 58 -5.64 -9.63 -5.26
CA GLY A 58 -5.30 -10.71 -6.19
C GLY A 58 -6.49 -11.59 -6.59
N TYR A 59 -7.60 -11.53 -5.85
CA TYR A 59 -8.80 -12.31 -6.17
C TYR A 59 -9.76 -11.55 -7.07
N SER A 60 -10.42 -12.28 -7.97
CA SER A 60 -11.65 -11.88 -8.65
C SER A 60 -12.83 -12.71 -8.12
N ILE A 61 -14.03 -12.15 -8.19
CA ILE A 61 -15.24 -12.78 -7.66
C ILE A 61 -16.14 -13.16 -8.84
N ASN A 62 -16.55 -14.43 -8.91
CA ASN A 62 -17.48 -14.89 -9.95
C ASN A 62 -18.96 -14.68 -9.54
N GLN A 63 -19.90 -15.10 -10.38
CA GLN A 63 -21.34 -14.94 -10.12
C GLN A 63 -21.87 -15.73 -8.91
N GLU A 64 -21.13 -16.74 -8.46
CA GLU A 64 -21.47 -17.57 -7.29
C GLU A 64 -20.73 -17.12 -6.02
N ASN A 65 -20.09 -15.93 -6.05
CA ASN A 65 -19.25 -15.39 -4.99
C ASN A 65 -18.02 -16.27 -4.65
N LEU A 66 -17.53 -17.06 -5.60
CA LEU A 66 -16.29 -17.81 -5.47
C LEU A 66 -15.10 -16.90 -5.80
N LEU A 67 -14.10 -16.88 -4.94
CA LEU A 67 -12.82 -16.22 -5.13
C LEU A 67 -11.93 -17.03 -6.07
N ILE A 68 -11.46 -16.37 -7.13
CA ILE A 68 -10.54 -16.92 -8.12
C ILE A 68 -9.24 -16.10 -8.05
N TRP A 69 -8.14 -16.76 -7.66
CA TRP A 69 -6.82 -16.13 -7.60
C TRP A 69 -6.25 -15.91 -9.01
N SER A 70 -5.54 -14.79 -9.19
CA SER A 70 -4.73 -14.53 -10.38
C SER A 70 -3.40 -13.90 -9.99
N ASP A 71 -2.31 -14.57 -10.33
CA ASP A 71 -0.95 -14.07 -10.12
C ASP A 71 -0.70 -12.78 -10.93
N GLU A 72 -1.27 -12.68 -12.13
CA GLU A 72 -1.18 -11.50 -12.99
C GLU A 72 -1.89 -10.30 -12.35
N LYS A 73 -3.11 -10.49 -11.83
CA LYS A 73 -3.85 -9.42 -11.14
C LYS A 73 -3.11 -8.95 -9.91
N TRP A 74 -2.58 -9.88 -9.11
CA TRP A 74 -1.79 -9.55 -7.93
C TRP A 74 -0.52 -8.77 -8.31
N LYS A 75 0.23 -9.25 -9.30
CA LYS A 75 1.41 -8.54 -9.82
C LYS A 75 1.08 -7.13 -10.28
N GLN A 76 -0.01 -6.97 -11.02
CA GLN A 76 -0.43 -5.66 -11.49
C GLN A 76 -0.78 -4.73 -10.31
N TYR A 77 -1.53 -5.21 -9.33
CA TYR A 77 -1.84 -4.43 -8.14
C TYR A 77 -0.59 -4.01 -7.37
N VAL A 78 0.38 -4.91 -7.23
CA VAL A 78 1.68 -4.60 -6.60
C VAL A 78 2.39 -3.50 -7.37
N GLN A 79 2.47 -3.60 -8.70
CA GLN A 79 3.17 -2.62 -9.54
C GLN A 79 2.49 -1.25 -9.60
N ASP A 80 1.16 -1.22 -9.58
CA ASP A 80 0.37 0.00 -9.79
C ASP A 80 0.07 0.72 -8.47
N VAL A 81 -0.02 -0.01 -7.35
CA VAL A 81 -0.47 0.53 -6.07
C VAL A 81 0.60 0.39 -5.00
N VAL A 82 1.11 -0.83 -4.77
CA VAL A 82 2.02 -1.10 -3.63
C VAL A 82 3.38 -0.44 -3.83
N GLU A 83 4.05 -0.70 -4.95
CA GLU A 83 5.38 -0.14 -5.23
C GLU A 83 5.39 1.40 -5.21
N PRO A 84 4.47 2.11 -5.89
CA PRO A 84 4.44 3.57 -5.83
C PRO A 84 4.15 4.11 -4.43
N ASN A 85 3.33 3.42 -3.63
CA ASN A 85 3.05 3.84 -2.25
C ASN A 85 4.27 3.69 -1.34
N LEU A 86 5.03 2.60 -1.46
CA LEU A 86 6.29 2.43 -0.74
C LEU A 86 7.30 3.55 -1.08
N ILE A 87 7.34 3.98 -2.34
CA ILE A 87 8.18 5.11 -2.75
C ILE A 87 7.68 6.43 -2.13
N ARG A 88 6.36 6.64 -2.06
CA ARG A 88 5.77 7.81 -1.39
C ARG A 88 6.12 7.84 0.10
N GLU A 89 6.03 6.71 0.79
CA GLU A 89 6.44 6.58 2.20
C GLU A 89 7.91 6.95 2.39
N ARG A 90 8.81 6.35 1.60
CA ARG A 90 10.23 6.71 1.64
C ARG A 90 10.50 8.18 1.34
N ARG A 91 9.73 8.80 0.44
CA ARG A 91 9.86 10.23 0.15
C ARG A 91 9.54 11.10 1.36
N GLU A 92 8.52 10.73 2.14
CA GLU A 92 8.20 11.43 3.39
C GLU A 92 9.39 11.37 4.36
N GLU A 93 9.97 10.19 4.53
CA GLU A 93 11.07 9.94 5.47
C GLU A 93 12.41 10.53 5.01
N GLU A 94 12.75 10.39 3.74
CA GLU A 94 14.07 10.74 3.21
C GLU A 94 14.10 12.18 2.67
N CYS A 95 13.08 12.58 1.90
CA CYS A 95 13.07 13.86 1.20
C CYS A 95 12.42 14.95 2.02
N PHE A 96 11.18 14.74 2.46
CA PHE A 96 10.41 15.79 3.13
C PHE A 96 10.95 16.11 4.52
N ALA A 97 11.59 15.14 5.18
CA ALA A 97 12.37 15.38 6.40
C ALA A 97 13.55 16.36 6.22
N ILE A 98 14.02 16.58 4.98
CA ILE A 98 15.04 17.58 4.63
C ILE A 98 14.38 18.85 4.10
N ILE A 99 13.46 18.73 3.14
CA ILE A 99 12.83 19.86 2.46
C ILE A 99 11.98 20.72 3.41
N ASN A 100 11.39 20.12 4.44
CA ASN A 100 10.56 20.84 5.39
C ASN A 100 11.35 21.35 6.61
N ARG A 101 12.69 21.41 6.54
CA ARG A 101 13.52 22.01 7.60
C ARG A 101 13.39 23.53 7.59
N GLY A 102 13.59 24.17 8.75
CA GLY A 102 13.52 25.63 8.85
C GLY A 102 14.70 26.37 8.20
N ASP A 103 14.53 27.67 7.94
CA ASP A 103 15.50 28.55 7.28
C ASP A 103 16.93 28.48 7.80
N ALA A 104 17.10 28.24 9.11
CA ALA A 104 18.43 28.13 9.71
C ALA A 104 19.25 27.01 9.07
N TRP A 105 18.62 25.86 8.80
CA TRP A 105 19.29 24.75 8.14
C TRP A 105 19.68 25.10 6.70
N TYR A 106 18.78 25.77 5.97
CA TYR A 106 19.02 26.22 4.60
C TYR A 106 20.18 27.19 4.51
N ARG A 107 20.20 28.24 5.35
CA ARG A 107 21.30 29.22 5.39
C ARG A 107 22.66 28.60 5.68
N LEU A 108 22.70 27.54 6.50
CA LEU A 108 23.94 26.86 6.87
C LEU A 108 24.40 25.83 5.82
N ASN A 109 23.48 25.09 5.20
CA ASN A 109 23.81 23.92 4.39
C ASN A 109 23.63 24.16 2.88
N VAL A 110 22.67 25.01 2.49
CA VAL A 110 22.32 25.36 1.11
C VAL A 110 22.86 26.77 0.80
N ASN A 111 24.17 26.92 0.97
CA ASN A 111 24.87 28.21 0.94
C ASN A 111 25.63 28.49 -0.36
N THR A 112 25.46 27.65 -1.38
CA THR A 112 26.02 27.85 -2.72
C THR A 112 24.97 27.58 -3.78
N VAL A 113 25.10 28.23 -4.93
CA VAL A 113 24.21 28.04 -6.09
C VAL A 113 24.17 26.57 -6.51
N GLN A 114 25.33 25.88 -6.50
CA GLN A 114 25.37 24.46 -6.85
C GLN A 114 24.53 23.61 -5.89
N ARG A 115 24.61 23.85 -4.57
CA ARG A 115 23.82 23.09 -3.60
C ARG A 115 22.33 23.37 -3.70
N GLU A 116 21.95 24.61 -4.02
CA GLU A 116 20.57 24.98 -4.30
C GLU A 116 20.03 24.22 -5.53
N GLU A 117 20.80 24.17 -6.62
CA GLU A 117 20.44 23.42 -7.82
C GLU A 117 20.34 21.91 -7.56
N ASP A 118 21.31 21.34 -6.83
CA ASP A 118 21.33 19.93 -6.45
C ASP A 118 20.10 19.58 -5.62
N LEU A 119 19.78 20.41 -4.63
CA LEU A 119 18.62 20.20 -3.75
C LEU A 119 17.31 20.25 -4.54
N ARG A 120 17.18 21.21 -5.46
CA ARG A 120 16.01 21.33 -6.33
C ARG A 120 15.86 20.13 -7.27
N ARG A 121 16.95 19.68 -7.90
CA ARG A 121 16.92 18.50 -8.79
C ARG A 121 16.57 17.24 -8.00
N TRP A 122 17.17 17.06 -6.84
CA TRP A 122 16.89 15.93 -5.95
C TRP A 122 15.43 15.91 -5.49
N TYR A 123 14.89 17.07 -5.09
CA TYR A 123 13.48 17.21 -4.73
C TYR A 123 12.55 16.85 -5.90
N GLN A 124 12.79 17.41 -7.09
CA GLN A 124 11.97 17.09 -8.27
C GLN A 124 12.03 15.60 -8.60
N ALA A 125 13.21 14.99 -8.55
CA ALA A 125 13.35 13.56 -8.82
C ALA A 125 12.56 12.70 -7.82
N TRP A 126 12.49 13.11 -6.54
CA TRP A 126 11.62 12.48 -5.54
C TRP A 126 10.13 12.66 -5.85
N LEU A 127 9.71 13.81 -6.38
CA LEU A 127 8.31 14.00 -6.79
C LEU A 127 7.91 13.03 -7.92
N GLU A 128 8.81 12.80 -8.88
CA GLU A 128 8.61 11.88 -10.01
C GLU A 128 8.85 10.40 -9.67
N ALA A 129 9.55 10.09 -8.59
CA ALA A 129 9.97 8.72 -8.24
C ALA A 129 8.82 7.69 -8.20
N PRO A 130 7.60 7.98 -7.69
CA PRO A 130 6.50 7.01 -7.71
C PRO A 130 6.03 6.64 -9.13
N LEU A 131 6.27 7.51 -10.12
CA LEU A 131 5.90 7.28 -11.52
C LEU A 131 7.04 6.57 -12.27
N THR A 132 8.28 7.04 -12.09
CA THR A 132 9.46 6.52 -12.80
C THR A 132 10.01 5.24 -12.18
N ARG A 133 9.65 4.95 -10.92
CA ARG A 133 10.24 3.90 -10.07
C ARG A 133 11.74 4.08 -9.84
N CYS A 134 12.27 5.29 -10.09
CA CYS A 134 13.67 5.62 -9.87
C CYS A 134 13.82 6.39 -8.55
N ILE A 135 14.51 5.79 -7.59
CA ILE A 135 14.87 6.48 -6.34
C ILE A 135 16.07 7.38 -6.60
N PRO A 136 15.98 8.69 -6.31
CA PRO A 136 17.09 9.60 -6.55
C PRO A 136 18.20 9.43 -5.50
N GLU A 137 19.45 9.53 -5.93
CA GLU A 137 20.59 9.51 -5.02
C GLU A 137 20.62 10.79 -4.16
N LYS A 138 20.78 10.61 -2.84
CA LYS A 138 20.87 11.72 -1.88
C LYS A 138 22.17 12.52 -2.13
N PRO A 139 22.10 13.84 -2.34
CA PRO A 139 23.30 14.68 -2.46
C PRO A 139 24.22 14.53 -1.25
N VAL A 140 25.51 14.30 -1.51
CA VAL A 140 26.52 13.95 -0.49
C VAL A 140 26.70 14.98 0.63
N TRP A 141 26.32 16.23 0.39
CA TRP A 141 26.43 17.30 1.38
C TRP A 141 25.22 17.35 2.33
N ILE A 142 24.13 16.65 2.03
CA ILE A 142 22.97 16.53 2.93
C ILE A 142 23.29 15.49 3.99
N ILE A 143 23.52 15.96 5.21
CA ILE A 143 23.73 15.12 6.41
C ILE A 143 22.34 14.78 6.98
#